data_AF-A0A953JKI7-F1
#
_entry.id   AF-A0A953JKI7-F1
#
_cell.length_a   1.000
_cell.length_b   1.000
_cell.length_c   1.000
_cell.angle_alpha   90.00
_cell.angle_beta   90.00
_cell.angle_gamma   90.00
#
_symmetry.space_group_name_H-M   'P 1'
#
loop_
_entity.id
_entity.type
_entity.pdbx_description
1 polymer ?
#
loop_
_entity_poly.entity_id
_entity_poly.type
_entity_poly.pdbx_seq_one_letter_code
_entity_poly.pdbx_strand_id
1 'polypeptide(L)'
;MSGGGAQPLAVREADGSLVFPMEVVAERLKVPVKTLLPGMKAGLVYQITEKGEGEDAGRLRVTFRFRSRECRLIVEEASGRILPAS
;
A
#
# COMPACT_ATOMS: atom_id res chain seq x y z
N MET A 1 -12.86 13.06 -21.71
CA MET A 1 -11.42 12.72 -21.79
C MET A 1 -11.10 11.87 -20.56
N SER A 2 -11.28 10.56 -20.67
CA SER A 2 -11.07 9.64 -19.55
C SER A 2 -9.57 9.50 -19.35
N GLY A 3 -9.02 10.18 -18.36
CA GLY A 3 -7.62 10.05 -17.98
C GLY A 3 -7.35 8.61 -17.57
N GLY A 4 -6.82 7.82 -18.49
CA GLY A 4 -6.09 6.60 -18.20
C GLY A 4 -4.77 6.97 -17.53
N GLY A 5 -4.83 7.63 -16.37
CA GLY A 5 -3.68 7.73 -15.49
C GLY A 5 -3.32 6.31 -15.06
N ALA A 6 -2.05 5.92 -15.22
CA ALA A 6 -1.55 4.66 -14.72
C ALA A 6 -1.99 4.52 -13.27
N GLN A 7 -2.85 3.54 -12.98
CA GLN A 7 -3.31 3.34 -11.62
C GLN A 7 -2.11 2.90 -10.78
N PRO A 8 -1.98 3.39 -9.54
CA PRO A 8 -0.85 3.02 -8.73
C PRO A 8 -0.86 1.52 -8.48
N LEU A 9 0.26 0.87 -8.78
CA LEU A 9 0.45 -0.57 -8.61
C LEU A 9 1.44 -0.81 -7.48
N ALA A 10 1.13 -1.79 -6.63
CA ALA A 10 2.14 -2.45 -5.82
C ALA A 10 2.84 -3.51 -6.69
N VAL A 11 4.16 -3.55 -6.64
CA VAL A 11 4.95 -4.61 -7.29
C VAL A 11 5.10 -5.75 -6.30
N ARG A 12 4.83 -6.98 -6.76
CA ARG A 12 5.09 -8.18 -5.97
C ARG A 12 6.46 -8.72 -6.30
N GLU A 13 7.31 -8.83 -5.29
CA GLU A 13 8.64 -9.40 -5.41
C GLU A 13 8.61 -10.92 -5.40
N ALA A 14 9.71 -11.56 -5.80
CA ALA A 14 9.83 -13.01 -5.85
C ALA A 14 9.64 -13.68 -4.47
N ASP A 15 9.99 -12.98 -3.39
CA ASP A 15 9.80 -13.43 -2.01
C ASP A 15 8.35 -13.26 -1.50
N GLY A 16 7.47 -12.71 -2.35
CA GLY A 16 6.08 -12.44 -2.04
C GLY A 16 5.83 -11.14 -1.27
N SER A 17 6.86 -10.34 -0.99
CA SER A 17 6.71 -9.00 -0.46
C SER A 17 6.08 -8.06 -1.49
N LEU A 18 5.44 -7.00 -1.00
CA LEU A 18 4.81 -5.98 -1.82
C LEU A 18 5.58 -4.67 -1.68
N VAL A 19 5.98 -4.09 -2.81
CA VAL A 19 6.63 -2.79 -2.92
C VAL A 19 5.62 -1.78 -3.41
N PHE A 20 5.42 -0.70 -2.65
CA PHE A 20 4.44 0.33 -2.95
C PHE A 20 5.13 1.63 -3.40
N PRO A 21 4.52 2.39 -4.33
CA PRO A 21 4.95 3.74 -4.61
C PRO A 21 4.89 4.60 -3.35
N MET A 22 5.97 5.30 -3.05
CA MET A 22 6.12 6.03 -1.79
C MET A 22 5.09 7.16 -1.65
N GLU A 23 4.77 7.81 -2.77
CA GLU A 23 3.79 8.90 -2.87
C GLU A 23 2.40 8.43 -2.44
N VAL A 24 2.01 7.22 -2.85
CA VAL A 24 0.71 6.62 -2.49
C VAL A 24 0.62 6.38 -0.99
N VAL A 25 1.66 5.81 -0.39
CA VAL A 25 1.70 5.55 1.05
C VAL A 25 1.73 6.87 1.83
N ALA A 26 2.52 7.83 1.37
CA ALA A 26 2.65 9.15 1.99
C ALA A 26 1.33 9.94 1.96
N GLU A 27 0.65 9.99 0.81
CA GLU A 27 -0.65 10.62 0.65
C GLU A 27 -1.68 10.01 1.60
N ARG A 28 -1.75 8.67 1.65
CA ARG A 28 -2.72 7.93 2.49
C ARG A 28 -2.45 8.08 3.98
N LEU A 29 -1.18 8.14 4.39
CA LEU A 29 -0.77 8.47 5.76
C LEU A 29 -0.84 9.98 6.05
N LYS A 30 -1.17 10.81 5.05
CA LYS A 30 -1.21 12.28 5.12
C LYS A 30 0.10 12.91 5.58
N VAL A 31 1.23 12.28 5.29
CA VAL A 31 2.59 12.75 5.66
C VAL A 31 3.37 13.11 4.39
N PRO A 32 4.30 14.08 4.46
CA PRO A 32 5.23 14.31 3.36
C PRO A 32 6.13 13.10 3.11
N VAL A 33 6.44 12.82 1.84
CA VAL A 33 7.42 11.78 1.43
C VAL A 33 8.77 11.97 2.16
N LYS A 34 9.25 13.21 2.27
CA LYS A 34 10.46 13.58 3.01
C LYS A 34 10.45 13.19 4.50
N THR A 35 9.28 12.97 5.07
CA THR A 35 9.10 12.50 6.45
C THR A 35 8.95 10.98 6.52
N LEU A 36 8.32 10.38 5.50
CA LEU A 36 8.08 8.93 5.45
C LEU A 36 9.37 8.13 5.22
N LEU A 37 10.21 8.56 4.27
CA LEU A 37 11.44 7.85 3.90
C LEU A 37 12.41 7.67 5.09
N PRO A 38 12.73 8.72 5.89
CA PRO A 38 13.53 8.53 7.10
C PRO A 38 12.88 7.58 8.11
N GLY A 39 11.54 7.63 8.24
CA GLY A 39 10.79 6.73 9.11
C GLY A 39 10.93 5.26 8.70
N MET A 40 10.87 4.97 7.40
CA MET A 40 11.11 3.63 6.85
C MET A 40 12.54 3.16 7.12
N LYS A 41 13.55 4.00 6.83
CA LYS A 41 14.97 3.68 7.08
C LYS A 41 15.27 3.44 8.56
N ALA A 42 14.53 4.10 9.45
CA ALA A 42 14.65 3.94 10.90
C ALA A 42 13.80 2.79 11.46
N GLY A 43 13.07 2.03 10.64
CA GLY A 43 12.18 0.95 11.09
C GLY A 43 10.94 1.42 11.87
N LEU A 44 10.57 2.70 11.75
CA LEU A 44 9.42 3.29 12.46
C LEU A 44 8.11 3.16 11.69
N VAL A 45 8.19 2.75 10.42
CA VAL A 45 7.04 2.48 9.55
C VAL A 45 6.86 0.98 9.48
N TYR A 46 5.68 0.49 9.87
CA TYR A 46 5.35 -0.92 9.89
C TYR A 46 4.29 -1.22 8.84
N GLN A 47 4.40 -2.40 8.22
CA GLN A 47 3.42 -2.93 7.29
C GLN A 47 2.87 -4.26 7.81
N ILE A 48 1.56 -4.44 7.74
CA ILE A 48 0.89 -5.73 7.95
C ILE A 48 0.16 -6.07 6.66
N THR A 49 0.37 -7.28 6.15
CA THR A 49 -0.32 -7.80 4.97
C THR A 49 -1.18 -8.99 5.39
N GLU A 50 -2.48 -8.87 5.16
CA GLU A 50 -3.47 -9.91 5.41
C GLU A 50 -4.04 -10.39 4.08
N LYS A 51 -4.09 -11.71 3.87
CA LYS A 51 -4.71 -12.31 2.69
C LYS A 51 -6.21 -12.46 2.91
N GLY A 52 -7.01 -12.04 1.95
CA GLY A 52 -8.46 -12.25 1.95
C GLY A 52 -8.82 -13.69 1.60
N GLU A 53 -9.91 -14.17 2.19
CA GLU A 53 -10.50 -15.48 1.96
C GLU A 53 -12.01 -15.32 1.67
N GLY A 54 -12.65 -16.36 1.14
CA GLY A 54 -14.07 -16.31 0.80
C GLY A 54 -14.39 -15.22 -0.22
N GLU A 55 -15.25 -14.26 0.16
CA GLU A 55 -15.65 -13.14 -0.69
C GLU A 55 -14.51 -12.15 -1.01
N ASP A 56 -13.46 -12.15 -0.20
CA ASP A 56 -12.25 -11.34 -0.41
C ASP A 56 -11.09 -12.13 -1.02
N ALA A 57 -11.33 -13.37 -1.48
CA ALA A 57 -10.30 -14.16 -2.14
C ALA A 57 -9.68 -13.41 -3.33
N GLY A 58 -8.35 -13.44 -3.42
CA GLY A 58 -7.59 -12.70 -4.43
C GLY A 58 -7.38 -11.21 -4.09
N ARG A 59 -7.74 -10.76 -2.90
CA ARG A 59 -7.42 -9.44 -2.38
C ARG A 59 -6.45 -9.53 -1.20
N LEU A 60 -5.57 -8.54 -1.11
CA LEU A 60 -4.66 -8.34 0.01
C LEU A 60 -5.04 -7.04 0.72
N ARG A 61 -5.16 -7.11 2.04
CA ARG A 61 -5.34 -5.94 2.90
C ARG A 61 -4.00 -5.57 3.50
N VAL A 62 -3.49 -4.41 3.12
CA VAL A 62 -2.19 -3.91 3.56
C VAL A 62 -2.38 -2.70 4.44
N THR A 63 -1.93 -2.81 5.69
CA THR A 63 -2.02 -1.73 6.69
C THR A 63 -0.64 -1.17 6.94
N PHE A 64 -0.46 0.14 6.70
CA PHE A 64 0.73 0.88 7.10
C PHE A 64 0.49 1.61 8.40
N ARG A 65 1.48 1.59 9.31
CA ARG A 65 1.44 2.36 10.56
C ARG A 65 2.70 3.19 10.70
N PHE A 66 2.52 4.45 11.10
CA PHE A 66 3.59 5.38 11.39
C PHE A 66 3.16 6.38 12.46
N ARG A 67 3.80 6.31 13.64
CA ARG A 67 3.41 7.09 14.82
C ARG A 67 1.92 6.89 15.15
N SER A 68 1.15 7.96 15.35
CA SER A 68 -0.29 7.94 15.60
C SER A 68 -1.15 7.83 14.33
N ARG A 69 -0.56 7.44 13.19
CA ARG A 69 -1.25 7.38 11.90
C ARG A 69 -1.24 5.97 11.35
N GLU A 70 -2.35 5.58 10.75
CA GLU A 70 -2.43 4.37 9.96
C GLU A 70 -3.20 4.62 8.66
N CYS A 71 -2.88 3.82 7.65
CA CYS A 71 -3.69 3.74 6.44
C CYS A 71 -3.84 2.29 6.01
N ARG A 72 -4.95 2.00 5.33
CA ARG A 72 -5.28 0.67 4.80
C ARG A 72 -5.44 0.78 3.29
N LEU A 73 -4.78 -0.13 2.59
CA LEU A 73 -4.89 -0.31 1.15
C LEU A 73 -5.45 -1.71 0.88
N ILE A 74 -6.29 -1.81 -0.15
CA ILE A 74 -6.69 -3.09 -0.72
C ILE A 74 -5.95 -3.24 -2.04
N VAL A 75 -5.30 -4.39 -2.23
CA VAL A 75 -4.51 -4.70 -3.42
C VAL A 75 -5.09 -5.95 -4.06
N GLU A 76 -5.36 -5.91 -5.36
CA GLU A 76 -5.69 -7.11 -6.12
C GLU A 76 -4.42 -7.98 -6.24
N GLU A 77 -4.47 -9.21 -5.72
CA GLU A 77 -3.30 -10.11 -5.61
C GLU A 77 -2.70 -10.45 -6.98
N ALA A 78 -3.56 -10.62 -8.00
CA ALA A 78 -3.13 -11.04 -9.33
C ALA A 78 -2.40 -9.94 -10.11
N SER A 79 -2.80 -8.68 -9.94
CA SER A 79 -2.29 -7.55 -10.74
C SER A 79 -1.43 -6.57 -9.96
N GLY A 80 -1.46 -6.65 -8.62
CA GLY A 80 -0.86 -5.64 -7.75
C GLY A 80 -1.61 -4.30 -7.73
N ARG A 81 -2.79 -4.22 -8.37
CA ARG A 81 -3.55 -2.97 -8.48
C ARG A 81 -4.07 -2.54 -7.13
N ILE A 82 -3.78 -1.29 -6.76
CA ILE A 82 -4.32 -0.68 -5.54
C ILE A 82 -5.76 -0.24 -5.83
N LEU A 83 -6.71 -0.85 -5.13
CA LEU A 83 -8.12 -0.57 -5.30
C LEU A 83 -8.50 0.76 -4.61
N PRO A 84 -9.50 1.49 -5.14
CA PRO A 84 -10.07 2.64 -4.45
C PRO A 84 -10.55 2.25 -3.04
N ALA A 85 -10.43 3.18 -2.09
CA ALA A 85 -11.16 3.01 -0.84
C ALA A 85 -12.65 3.19 -1.17
N SER A 86 -13.44 2.14 -0.95
CA SER A 86 -14.90 2.20 -0.93
C SER A 86 -15.40 2.99 0.26
#